data_AF-A0A378F8B0-F1
#
_entry.id   AF-A0A378F8B0-F1
#
_cell.length_a   1.000
_cell.length_b   1.000
_cell.length_c   1.000
_cell.angle_alpha   90.00
_cell.angle_beta   90.00
_cell.angle_gamma   90.00
#
_symmetry.space_group_name_H-M   'P 1'
#
loop_
_entity.id
_entity.type
_entity.pdbx_description
1 polymer ?
#
loop_
_entity_poly.entity_id
_entity_poly.type
_entity_poly.pdbx_seq_one_letter_code
_entity_poly.pdbx_strand_id
1 'polypeptide(L)'
;MLEQPVAEGEMQPVVNPAEPKDIVGYVREASDAEVQQALTSAINNAPIWFATPPQERAAILERAAVLMESQMPTLMGILVREAG
;
A
#
# COMPACT_ATOMS: atom_id res chain seq x y z
N MET A 1 -6.23 -0.55 -9.54
CA MET A 1 -7.25 -1.56 -9.18
C MET A 1 -6.58 -2.90 -9.42
N LEU A 2 -6.52 -3.80 -8.43
CA LEU A 2 -6.04 -5.16 -8.69
C LEU A 2 -6.94 -5.77 -9.78
N GLU A 3 -6.38 -6.56 -10.70
CA GLU A 3 -7.13 -7.13 -11.84
C GLU A 3 -8.27 -8.05 -11.38
N GLN A 4 -8.22 -8.53 -10.14
CA GLN A 4 -9.24 -9.38 -9.53
C GLN A 4 -9.47 -8.98 -8.06
N PRO A 5 -10.70 -9.13 -7.55
CA PRO A 5 -10.99 -8.87 -6.14
C PRO A 5 -10.29 -9.89 -5.24
N VAL A 6 -9.81 -9.41 -4.09
CA VAL A 6 -9.33 -10.25 -2.99
C VAL A 6 -10.52 -10.77 -2.19
N ALA A 7 -10.37 -11.96 -1.58
CA ALA A 7 -11.42 -12.55 -0.78
C ALA A 7 -11.62 -11.76 0.53
N GLU A 8 -12.83 -11.79 1.08
CA GLU A 8 -13.06 -11.38 2.46
C GLU A 8 -12.27 -12.29 3.40
N GLY A 9 -11.70 -11.73 4.46
CA GLY A 9 -10.99 -12.49 5.48
C GLY A 9 -10.97 -11.76 6.81
N GLU A 10 -10.43 -12.43 7.83
CA GLU A 10 -10.43 -11.94 9.19
C GLU A 10 -9.58 -10.67 9.32
N MET A 11 -10.20 -9.61 9.83
CA MET A 11 -9.54 -8.33 10.05
C MET A 11 -8.93 -8.31 11.46
N GLN A 12 -7.64 -8.04 11.55
CA GLN A 12 -6.89 -7.89 12.79
C GLN A 12 -6.69 -6.41 13.12
N PRO A 13 -6.86 -6.00 14.39
CA PRO A 13 -6.64 -4.61 14.78
C PRO A 13 -5.16 -4.24 14.74
N VAL A 14 -4.84 -3.07 14.19
CA VAL A 14 -3.54 -2.41 14.30
C VAL A 14 -3.60 -1.49 15.51
N VAL A 15 -2.84 -1.83 16.56
CA VAL A 15 -2.91 -1.16 17.87
C VAL A 15 -1.77 -0.16 18.00
N ASN A 16 -2.05 1.01 18.55
CA ASN A 16 -1.03 2.00 18.86
C ASN A 16 -0.11 1.49 19.99
N PRO A 17 1.21 1.40 19.78
CA PRO A 17 2.13 0.86 20.79
C PRO A 17 2.24 1.75 22.05
N ALA A 18 1.97 3.05 21.94
CA ALA A 18 2.01 3.99 23.05
C ALA A 18 0.70 4.02 23.87
N GLU A 19 -0.42 3.61 23.26
CA GLU A 19 -1.74 3.56 23.92
C GLU A 19 -2.52 2.32 23.46
N PRO A 20 -2.47 1.18 24.19
CA PRO A 20 -3.06 -0.09 23.74
C PRO A 20 -4.59 -0.11 23.55
N LYS A 21 -5.28 0.95 23.97
CA LYS A 21 -6.73 1.14 23.75
C LYS A 21 -7.03 1.91 22.47
N ASP A 22 -6.02 2.54 21.88
CA ASP A 22 -6.11 3.27 20.62
C ASP A 22 -5.89 2.30 19.45
N ILE A 23 -6.96 2.07 18.67
CA ILE A 23 -6.91 1.27 17.45
C ILE A 23 -6.68 2.21 16.27
N VAL A 24 -5.54 2.03 15.59
CA VAL A 24 -5.14 2.86 14.44
C VAL A 24 -5.96 2.49 13.21
N GLY A 25 -6.21 1.19 13.03
CA GLY A 25 -6.96 0.64 11.90
C GLY A 25 -7.10 -0.88 12.01
N TYR A 26 -7.47 -1.51 10.90
CA TYR A 26 -7.56 -2.96 10.80
C TYR A 26 -6.85 -3.44 9.53
N VAL A 27 -6.13 -4.55 9.64
CA VAL A 27 -5.38 -5.17 8.55
C VAL A 27 -5.84 -6.61 8.35
N ARG A 28 -5.72 -7.12 7.13
CA ARG A 28 -5.86 -8.54 6.83
C ARG A 28 -4.60 -9.00 6.13
N GLU A 29 -4.01 -10.09 6.62
CA GLU A 29 -2.88 -10.70 5.94
C GLU A 29 -3.32 -11.35 4.63
N ALA A 30 -2.50 -11.22 3.59
CA ALA A 30 -2.72 -11.87 2.31
C ALA A 30 -2.52 -13.39 2.45
N SER A 31 -3.39 -14.16 1.81
CA SER A 31 -3.22 -15.62 1.68
C SER A 31 -2.17 -15.97 0.63
N ASP A 32 -1.61 -17.18 0.70
CA ASP A 32 -0.65 -17.68 -0.31
C ASP A 32 -1.21 -17.61 -1.74
N ALA A 33 -2.51 -17.89 -1.92
CA ALA A 33 -3.16 -17.83 -3.22
C ALA A 33 -3.20 -16.39 -3.78
N GLU A 34 -3.50 -15.40 -2.93
CA GLU A 34 -3.51 -13.98 -3.31
C GLU A 34 -2.09 -13.48 -3.62
N VAL A 35 -1.08 -13.96 -2.89
CA VAL A 35 0.32 -13.67 -3.20
C VAL A 35 0.70 -14.22 -4.59
N GLN A 36 0.34 -15.46 -4.91
CA GLN A 36 0.60 -16.04 -6.24
C GLN A 36 -0.14 -15.29 -7.36
N GLN A 37 -1.37 -14.85 -7.10
CA GLN A 37 -2.15 -14.02 -8.01
C GLN A 37 -1.49 -12.65 -8.24
N ALA A 38 -0.99 -12.00 -7.18
CA ALA A 38 -0.27 -10.73 -7.30
C ALA A 38 1.01 -10.88 -8.12
N LEU A 39 1.78 -11.95 -7.91
CA LEU A 39 2.99 -12.25 -8.68
C LEU A 39 2.67 -12.51 -10.16
N THR A 40 1.64 -13.29 -10.44
CA THR A 40 1.19 -13.55 -11.82
C THR A 40 0.78 -12.25 -12.51
N SER A 41 0.03 -11.40 -11.83
CA SER A 41 -0.39 -10.09 -12.34
C SER A 41 0.81 -9.18 -12.62
N ALA A 42 1.82 -9.19 -11.74
CA ALA A 42 3.04 -8.43 -11.91
C ALA A 42 3.84 -8.88 -13.15
N ILE A 43 3.96 -10.18 -13.39
CA ILE A 43 4.62 -10.73 -14.59
C ILE A 43 3.86 -10.32 -15.85
N ASN A 44 2.54 -10.45 -15.85
CA ASN A 44 1.70 -10.11 -17.00
C ASN A 44 1.79 -8.62 -17.37
N ASN A 45 1.92 -7.74 -16.38
CA ASN A 45 1.99 -6.29 -16.57
C ASN A 45 3.43 -5.75 -16.73
N ALA A 46 4.45 -6.57 -16.46
CA ALA A 46 5.85 -6.17 -16.56
C ALA A 46 6.24 -5.60 -17.93
N PRO A 47 5.78 -6.14 -19.09
CA PRO A 47 6.12 -5.58 -20.41
C PRO A 47 5.63 -4.14 -20.60
N ILE A 48 4.44 -3.81 -20.08
CA ILE A 48 3.86 -2.46 -20.16
C ILE A 48 4.71 -1.49 -19.34
N TRP A 49 5.04 -1.88 -18.10
CA TRP A 49 5.88 -1.06 -17.24
C TRP A 49 7.30 -0.89 -17.80
N PHE A 50 7.88 -1.96 -18.37
CA PHE A 50 9.19 -1.92 -19.01
C PHE A 50 9.22 -0.98 -20.22
N ALA A 51 8.16 -1.00 -21.04
CA ALA A 51 8.02 -0.13 -22.21
C ALA A 51 7.74 1.34 -21.83
N THR A 52 7.31 1.61 -20.59
CA THR A 52 7.06 2.97 -20.11
C THR A 52 8.38 3.76 -20.08
N PRO A 53 8.53 4.89 -20.78
CA PRO A 53 9.78 5.65 -20.82
C PRO A 53 10.28 6.07 -19.43
N PRO A 54 11.61 6.13 -19.19
CA PRO A 54 12.17 6.54 -17.90
C PRO A 54 11.63 7.89 -17.39
N GLN A 55 11.41 8.85 -18.29
CA GLN A 55 10.89 10.19 -17.96
C GLN A 55 9.44 10.11 -17.44
N GLU A 56 8.60 9.25 -18.02
CA GLU A 56 7.23 9.07 -17.56
C GLU A 56 7.20 8.38 -16.18
N ARG A 57 8.09 7.42 -15.94
CA ARG A 57 8.25 6.80 -14.62
C ARG A 57 8.75 7.79 -13.58
N ALA A 58 9.69 8.66 -13.94
CA ALA A 58 10.15 9.74 -13.06
C ALA A 58 9.01 10.72 -12.72
N ALA A 59 8.20 11.09 -13.71
CA ALA A 59 7.04 11.96 -13.49
C ALA A 59 6.01 11.34 -12.53
N ILE A 60 5.86 10.00 -12.50
CA ILE A 60 5.03 9.32 -11.49
C ILE A 60 5.60 9.52 -10.09
N LEU A 61 6.92 9.38 -9.91
CA LEU A 61 7.58 9.59 -8.62
C LEU A 61 7.47 11.05 -8.14
N GLU A 62 7.65 12.01 -9.04
CA GLU A 62 7.51 13.44 -8.72
C GLU A 62 6.08 13.77 -8.25
N ARG A 63 5.06 13.25 -8.95
CA ARG A 63 3.66 13.42 -8.51
C ARG A 63 3.41 12.75 -7.16
N ALA A 64 3.97 11.56 -6.92
CA ALA A 64 3.86 10.90 -5.63
C ALA A 64 4.51 11.73 -4.50
N ALA A 65 5.67 12.35 -4.76
CA ALA A 65 6.33 13.23 -3.81
C ALA A 65 5.46 14.45 -3.43
N VAL A 66 4.89 15.13 -4.42
CA VAL A 66 3.96 16.26 -4.19
C VAL A 66 2.74 15.81 -3.38
N LEU A 67 2.17 14.64 -3.68
CA LEU A 67 1.04 14.10 -2.93
C LEU A 67 1.39 13.76 -1.49
N MET A 68 2.56 13.16 -1.25
CA MET A 68 3.05 12.86 0.10
C MET A 68 3.32 14.13 0.89
N GLU A 69 3.94 15.14 0.26
CA GLU A 69 4.22 16.44 0.89
C GLU A 69 2.92 17.16 1.28
N SER A 70 1.94 17.19 0.38
CA SER A 70 0.64 17.81 0.66
C SER A 70 -0.15 17.11 1.78
N GLN A 71 0.12 15.82 2.03
CA GLN A 71 -0.54 15.01 3.05
C GLN A 71 0.33 14.78 4.29
N MET A 72 1.48 15.47 4.38
CA MET A 72 2.48 15.22 5.41
C MET A 72 1.91 15.25 6.83
N PRO A 73 1.07 16.22 7.25
CA PRO A 73 0.51 16.21 8.61
C PRO A 73 -0.31 14.95 8.92
N THR A 74 -1.10 14.46 7.96
CA THR A 74 -1.91 13.24 8.11
C THR A 74 -1.03 11.99 8.15
N LEU A 75 -0.08 11.87 7.22
CA LEU A 75 0.84 10.73 7.16
C LEU A 75 1.69 10.63 8.42
N MET A 76 2.20 11.77 8.93
CA MET A 76 2.94 11.81 10.19
C MET A 76 2.07 11.38 11.37
N GLY A 77 0.80 11.80 11.42
CA GLY A 77 -0.13 11.37 12.47
C GLY A 77 -0.39 9.86 12.46
N ILE A 78 -0.45 9.24 11.27
CA ILE A 78 -0.57 7.78 11.14
C ILE A 78 0.72 7.10 11.61
N LEU A 79 1.89 7.53 11.11
CA LEU A 79 3.17 6.92 11.45
C LEU A 79 3.45 6.91 12.95
N VAL A 80 3.22 8.04 13.63
CA VAL A 80 3.41 8.14 15.09
C VAL A 80 2.46 7.20 15.84
N ARG A 81 1.22 7.04 15.38
CA ARG A 81 0.25 6.17 16.05
C ARG A 81 0.48 4.69 15.74
N GLU A 82 0.93 4.36 14.54
CA GLU A 82 1.11 2.96 14.11
C GLU A 82 2.46 2.39 14.55
N ALA A 83 3.54 3.17 14.45
CA ALA A 83 4.91 2.70 14.66
C ALA A 83 5.53 3.14 15.99
N GLY A 84 4.90 4.08 16.72
CA GLY A 84 5.42 4.68 17.95
C GLY A 84 6.51 5.71 17.70
#